data_AF-A0A6L2PWI7-F1
#
_entry.id   AF-A0A6L2PWI7-F1
#
_cell.length_a   1.000
_cell.length_b   1.000
_cell.length_c   1.000
_cell.angle_alpha   90.00
_cell.angle_beta   90.00
_cell.angle_gamma   90.00
#
_symmetry.space_group_name_H-M   'P 1'
#
loop_
_entity.id
_entity.type
_entity.pdbx_description
1 polymer ?
#
loop_
_entity_poly.entity_id
_entity_poly.type
_entity_poly.pdbx_seq_one_letter_code
_entity_poly.pdbx_strand_id
1 'polypeptide(L)'
;MASEMSLVIAPETAMLPSHLLLMQVLQLMQECQDVTLHDANCEIYDKLEKHFLQHRAEEMLNIEPGSTQDEASKEAVAADRSMHIHELDQLLHNARKKVAGLKNTLEHQRHKLRDLERSVDNYKKEKLQLEGKLQEERGHIKRITDELQSEKNSCLEVFRDLASQKEYGLELAAEIRKEKHRNAELVQDLDTERQYNAELDVNCRDKKGNTALHRSAQKGNLKAVQALVHRGANLNLKEKEYGRTPLLQATLYGRLEVVRWLVGHGANIDVSNRQGFTPLHYAVWYGYTDICRLLLSKGAIVDALGDEKLTPLHLAARSGHMETTKLLVHSGANVNAVDNFGNTPLDWAQQNGYIEVAKFLIANGSNIPANSEQSVEKT
;
A
#
# COMPACT_ATOMS: atom_id res chain seq x y z
N MET A 1 25.84 10.99 -25.41
CA MET A 1 25.85 9.89 -26.39
C MET A 1 24.48 9.90 -27.04
N ALA A 2 24.18 10.88 -27.90
CA ALA A 2 24.24 10.83 -29.37
C ALA A 2 22.82 11.27 -29.80
N SER A 3 22.54 12.03 -30.83
CA SER A 3 23.31 12.60 -31.91
C SER A 3 22.54 13.85 -32.33
N GLU A 4 23.22 14.97 -32.52
CA GLU A 4 22.69 16.06 -33.32
C GLU A 4 22.36 15.48 -34.70
N MET A 5 21.08 15.42 -35.07
CA MET A 5 20.68 15.19 -36.46
C MET A 5 20.81 16.51 -37.19
N SER A 6 22.00 16.73 -37.73
CA SER A 6 22.25 17.72 -38.77
C SER A 6 21.32 17.43 -39.95
N LEU A 7 20.26 18.23 -40.06
CA LEU A 7 19.41 18.23 -41.25
C LEU A 7 20.27 18.84 -42.38
N VAL A 8 20.82 17.97 -43.22
CA VAL A 8 21.55 18.35 -44.44
C VAL A 8 20.59 19.12 -45.34
N ILE A 9 20.72 20.44 -45.35
CA ILE A 9 20.11 21.31 -46.35
C ILE A 9 20.91 21.06 -47.65
N ALA A 10 20.34 20.32 -48.58
CA ALA A 10 20.91 20.17 -49.92
C ALA A 10 20.91 21.56 -50.62
N PRO A 11 22.01 21.96 -51.30
CA PRO A 11 22.12 23.28 -51.89
C PRO A 11 21.33 23.37 -53.21
N GLU A 12 20.78 24.55 -53.44
CA GLU A 12 20.12 25.01 -54.66
C GLU A 12 20.98 24.79 -55.92
N THR A 13 20.35 24.44 -57.05
CA THR A 13 20.69 24.90 -58.42
C THR A 13 19.75 24.32 -59.47
N ALA A 14 18.44 24.30 -59.20
CA ALA A 14 17.45 24.32 -60.25
C ALA A 14 16.80 25.70 -60.19
N MET A 15 17.07 26.56 -61.18
CA MET A 15 16.33 27.82 -61.30
C MET A 15 14.84 27.49 -61.25
N LEU A 16 14.15 28.00 -60.24
CA LEU A 16 12.72 27.75 -60.06
C LEU A 16 12.02 28.14 -61.37
N PRO A 17 11.11 27.30 -61.88
CA PRO A 17 10.43 27.58 -63.15
C PRO A 17 9.72 28.96 -63.17
N SER A 18 9.34 29.48 -62.00
CA SER A 18 8.84 30.85 -61.83
C SER A 18 9.85 31.94 -62.21
N HIS A 19 11.13 31.73 -61.93
CA HIS A 19 12.21 32.64 -62.32
C HIS A 19 12.47 32.60 -63.83
N LEU A 20 12.37 31.43 -64.46
CA LEU A 20 12.46 31.29 -65.91
C LEU A 20 11.29 32.00 -66.61
N LEU A 21 10.08 31.86 -66.07
CA LEU A 21 8.87 32.51 -66.58
C LEU A 21 8.95 34.05 -66.44
N LEU A 22 9.45 34.54 -65.30
CA LEU A 22 9.66 35.98 -65.07
C LEU A 22 10.65 36.56 -66.09
N MET A 23 11.74 35.86 -66.37
CA MET A 23 12.72 36.26 -67.39
C MET A 23 12.10 36.29 -68.80
N GLN A 24 11.26 35.32 -69.14
CA GLN A 24 10.54 35.30 -70.42
C GLN A 24 9.52 36.44 -70.56
N VAL A 25 8.79 36.77 -69.49
CA VAL A 25 7.87 37.92 -69.47
C VAL A 25 8.62 39.23 -69.62
N LEU A 26 9.73 39.42 -68.91
CA LEU A 26 10.57 40.63 -69.01
C LEU A 26 11.13 40.81 -70.42
N GLN A 27 11.60 39.73 -71.06
CA GLN A 27 12.10 39.78 -72.42
C GLN A 27 11.00 40.14 -73.44
N LEU A 28 9.79 39.61 -73.28
CA LEU A 28 8.65 40.01 -74.10
C LEU A 28 8.24 41.48 -73.89
N MET A 29 8.32 42.00 -72.66
CA MET A 29 8.04 43.42 -72.40
C MET A 29 9.05 44.33 -73.09
N GLN A 30 10.33 43.92 -73.10
CA GLN A 30 11.39 44.63 -73.80
C GLN A 30 11.20 44.61 -75.32
N GLU A 31 10.84 43.46 -75.90
CA GLU A 31 10.48 43.34 -77.32
C GLU A 31 9.25 44.20 -77.70
N CYS A 32 8.32 44.44 -76.76
CA CYS A 32 7.16 45.30 -76.99
C CYS A 32 7.51 46.81 -76.98
N GLN A 33 8.54 47.24 -76.24
CA GLN A 33 8.97 48.64 -76.22
C GLN A 33 9.50 49.12 -77.59
N ASP A 34 10.20 48.23 -78.31
CA ASP A 34 10.73 48.51 -79.66
C ASP A 34 9.65 48.66 -80.74
N VAL A 35 8.42 48.18 -80.48
CA VAL A 35 7.30 48.21 -81.43
C VAL A 35 6.47 49.50 -81.32
N THR A 36 6.81 50.41 -80.40
CA THR A 36 6.06 51.65 -80.24
C THR A 36 6.11 52.48 -81.53
N LEU A 37 4.92 52.71 -82.09
CA LEU A 37 4.65 53.49 -83.31
C LEU A 37 5.25 54.91 -83.32
N HIS A 38 5.87 55.35 -82.22
CA HIS A 38 6.37 56.71 -82.04
C HIS A 38 7.47 57.05 -83.05
N ASP A 39 8.53 56.24 -83.11
CA ASP A 39 9.69 56.55 -83.97
C ASP A 39 9.35 56.47 -85.46
N ALA A 40 8.51 55.49 -85.84
CA ALA A 40 8.06 55.33 -87.23
C ALA A 40 7.07 56.43 -87.66
N ASN A 41 6.20 56.89 -86.75
CA ASN A 41 5.31 58.01 -87.05
C ASN A 41 6.09 59.32 -87.13
N CYS A 42 7.05 59.57 -86.23
CA CYS A 42 7.91 60.77 -86.28
C CYS A 42 8.67 60.86 -87.61
N GLU A 43 9.24 59.77 -88.11
CA GLU A 43 9.98 59.78 -89.37
C GLU A 43 9.08 60.03 -90.61
N ILE A 44 7.81 59.60 -90.55
CA ILE A 44 6.81 59.84 -91.60
C ILE A 44 6.30 61.28 -91.52
N TYR A 45 6.02 61.78 -90.30
CA TYR A 45 5.60 63.17 -90.08
C TYR A 45 6.69 64.17 -90.50
N ASP A 46 7.97 63.92 -90.16
CA ASP A 46 9.10 64.77 -90.56
C ASP A 46 9.26 64.83 -92.09
N LYS A 47 9.04 63.71 -92.79
CA LYS A 47 9.10 63.65 -94.27
C LYS A 47 7.92 64.38 -94.91
N LEU A 48 6.71 64.23 -94.36
CA LEU A 48 5.51 64.97 -94.80
C LEU A 48 5.66 66.48 -94.56
N GLU A 49 6.22 66.88 -93.42
CA GLU A 49 6.43 68.28 -93.05
C GLU A 49 7.48 68.95 -93.95
N LYS A 50 8.62 68.29 -94.21
CA LYS A 50 9.61 68.76 -95.19
C LYS A 50 9.02 68.95 -96.59
N HIS A 51 8.20 68.00 -97.03
CA HIS A 51 7.57 68.05 -98.36
C HIS A 51 6.54 69.18 -98.46
N PHE A 52 5.76 69.43 -97.41
CA PHE A 52 4.83 70.56 -97.35
C PHE A 52 5.56 71.91 -97.35
N LEU A 53 6.69 72.01 -96.65
CA LEU A 53 7.50 73.23 -96.57
C LEU A 53 8.18 73.56 -97.90
N GLN A 54 8.64 72.57 -98.66
CA GLN A 54 9.16 72.75 -100.03
C GLN A 54 8.09 73.32 -100.98
N HIS A 55 6.89 72.74 -100.96
CA HIS A 55 5.79 73.20 -101.82
C HIS A 55 5.32 74.62 -101.47
N ARG A 56 5.31 74.99 -100.18
CA ARG A 56 4.94 76.36 -99.77
C ARG A 56 5.99 77.39 -100.20
N ALA A 57 7.27 77.01 -100.26
CA ALA A 57 8.33 77.87 -100.77
C ALA A 57 8.20 78.08 -102.30
N GLU A 58 7.75 77.06 -103.03
CA GLU A 58 7.52 77.12 -104.49
C GLU A 58 6.24 77.88 -104.87
N GLU A 59 5.14 77.76 -104.10
CA GLU A 59 3.92 78.55 -104.30
C GLU A 59 4.13 80.04 -103.99
N MET A 60 4.97 80.39 -103.01
CA MET A 60 5.27 81.79 -102.67
C MET A 60 6.13 82.51 -103.73
N LEU A 61 6.88 81.79 -104.55
CA LEU A 61 7.74 82.36 -105.60
C LEU A 61 6.99 82.71 -106.90
N ASN A 62 5.70 82.35 -107.02
CA ASN A 62 4.91 82.49 -108.25
C ASN A 62 3.75 83.50 -108.16
N ILE A 63 3.84 84.50 -107.27
CA ILE A 63 2.85 85.58 -107.18
C ILE A 63 3.42 86.88 -107.77
N GLU A 64 3.14 87.18 -109.05
CA GLU A 64 2.82 88.53 -109.55
C GLU A 64 1.98 88.46 -110.86
N PRO A 65 1.08 89.42 -111.14
CA PRO A 65 -0.08 89.21 -112.00
C PRO A 65 0.02 89.88 -113.38
N GLY A 66 -0.35 89.16 -114.45
CA GLY A 66 -0.74 89.78 -115.72
C GLY A 66 -0.38 89.04 -117.01
N SER A 67 -1.41 88.46 -117.66
CA SER A 67 -1.57 88.18 -119.10
C SER A 67 -0.58 87.28 -119.89
N THR A 68 -1.20 86.27 -120.55
CA THR A 68 -0.85 85.53 -121.78
C THR A 68 0.36 84.55 -121.82
N GLN A 69 0.03 83.30 -122.15
CA GLN A 69 0.85 82.17 -122.67
C GLN A 69 1.82 81.51 -121.65
N ASP A 70 1.94 80.18 -121.54
CA ASP A 70 2.08 79.17 -122.60
C ASP A 70 1.60 77.76 -122.14
N GLU A 71 1.20 76.89 -123.08
CA GLU A 71 0.65 75.53 -122.82
C GLU A 71 1.71 74.57 -122.21
N ALA A 72 3.00 74.85 -122.46
CA ALA A 72 4.15 74.16 -121.87
C ALA A 72 4.27 74.32 -120.34
N SER A 73 3.80 75.44 -119.77
CA SER A 73 3.85 75.70 -118.32
C SER A 73 2.80 74.91 -117.54
N LYS A 74 1.67 74.55 -118.18
CA LYS A 74 0.63 73.71 -117.56
C LYS A 74 0.98 72.22 -117.61
N GLU A 75 1.68 71.79 -118.64
CA GLU A 75 2.12 70.39 -118.82
C GLU A 75 3.28 70.06 -117.86
N ALA A 76 4.20 71.00 -117.61
CA ALA A 76 5.23 70.86 -116.58
C ALA A 76 4.64 70.75 -115.16
N VAL A 77 3.67 71.60 -114.80
CA VAL A 77 2.99 71.56 -113.49
C VAL A 77 2.13 70.29 -113.32
N ALA A 78 1.56 69.75 -114.40
CA ALA A 78 0.81 68.50 -114.37
C ALA A 78 1.72 67.26 -114.26
N ALA A 79 2.88 67.27 -114.93
CA ALA A 79 3.88 66.21 -114.83
C ALA A 79 4.51 66.16 -113.43
N ASP A 80 4.81 67.31 -112.83
CA ASP A 80 5.31 67.41 -111.44
C ASP A 80 4.27 66.89 -110.45
N ARG A 81 2.99 67.29 -110.59
CA ARG A 81 1.89 66.75 -109.76
C ARG A 81 1.73 65.24 -109.90
N SER A 82 1.89 64.68 -111.10
CA SER A 82 1.81 63.24 -111.33
C SER A 82 2.99 62.49 -110.69
N MET A 83 4.20 63.04 -110.74
CA MET A 83 5.37 62.48 -110.09
C MET A 83 5.23 62.51 -108.56
N HIS A 84 4.71 63.60 -108.01
CA HIS A 84 4.43 63.73 -106.58
C HIS A 84 3.33 62.79 -106.09
N ILE A 85 2.25 62.60 -106.86
CA ILE A 85 1.21 61.61 -106.52
C ILE A 85 1.81 60.20 -106.52
N HIS A 86 2.70 59.88 -107.46
CA HIS A 86 3.39 58.60 -107.50
C HIS A 86 4.32 58.38 -106.29
N GLU A 87 5.08 59.39 -105.87
CA GLU A 87 5.92 59.31 -104.67
C GLU A 87 5.10 59.17 -103.39
N LEU A 88 3.98 59.91 -103.26
CA LEU A 88 3.04 59.76 -102.15
C LEU A 88 2.42 58.35 -102.11
N ASP A 89 2.02 57.79 -103.26
CA ASP A 89 1.50 56.44 -103.34
C ASP A 89 2.55 55.38 -102.98
N GLN A 90 3.81 55.57 -103.38
CA GLN A 90 4.91 54.70 -102.96
C GLN A 90 5.16 54.79 -101.44
N LEU A 91 5.15 55.99 -100.86
CA LEU A 91 5.26 56.17 -99.41
C LEU A 91 4.09 55.52 -98.67
N LEU A 92 2.87 55.68 -99.17
CA LEU A 92 1.67 55.07 -98.60
C LEU A 92 1.70 53.54 -98.71
N HIS A 93 2.18 53.00 -99.84
CA HIS A 93 2.35 51.56 -100.04
C HIS A 93 3.39 50.98 -99.08
N ASN A 94 4.54 51.64 -98.93
CA ASN A 94 5.59 51.24 -98.00
C ASN A 94 5.11 51.31 -96.54
N ALA A 95 4.36 52.36 -96.18
CA ALA A 95 3.75 52.48 -94.86
C ALA A 95 2.75 51.34 -94.60
N ARG A 96 1.87 51.02 -95.56
CA ARG A 96 0.92 49.90 -95.45
C ARG A 96 1.62 48.56 -95.28
N LYS A 97 2.69 48.31 -96.04
CA LYS A 97 3.50 47.08 -95.92
C LYS A 97 4.16 46.97 -94.54
N LYS A 98 4.68 48.09 -94.01
CA LYS A 98 5.28 48.15 -92.67
C LYS A 98 4.23 47.93 -91.57
N VAL A 99 3.05 48.54 -91.69
CA VAL A 99 1.91 48.32 -90.78
C VAL A 99 1.42 46.88 -90.81
N ALA A 100 1.34 46.25 -91.98
CA ALA A 100 0.99 44.84 -92.09
C ALA A 100 2.04 43.92 -91.43
N GLY A 101 3.33 44.22 -91.61
CA GLY A 101 4.43 43.53 -90.92
C GLY A 101 4.34 43.65 -89.40
N LEU A 102 4.13 44.88 -88.89
CA LEU A 102 3.94 45.13 -87.46
C LEU A 102 2.70 44.42 -86.89
N LYS A 103 1.61 44.36 -87.66
CA LYS A 103 0.39 43.64 -87.26
C LYS A 103 0.66 42.13 -87.09
N ASN A 104 1.38 41.51 -88.04
CA ASN A 104 1.74 40.10 -87.94
C ASN A 104 2.66 39.83 -86.74
N THR A 105 3.64 40.71 -86.48
CA THR A 105 4.50 40.62 -85.30
C THR A 105 3.68 40.75 -84.01
N LEU A 106 2.73 41.69 -83.95
CA LEU A 106 1.85 41.87 -82.80
C LEU A 106 0.95 40.65 -82.55
N GLU A 107 0.42 40.03 -83.62
CA GLU A 107 -0.36 38.80 -83.51
C GLU A 107 0.49 37.62 -82.99
N HIS A 108 1.73 37.49 -83.45
CA HIS A 108 2.69 36.50 -82.94
C HIS A 108 3.00 36.71 -81.45
N GLN A 109 3.27 37.96 -81.03
CA GLN A 109 3.52 38.28 -79.62
C GLN A 109 2.28 38.04 -78.76
N ARG A 110 1.07 38.32 -79.25
CA ARG A 110 -0.19 37.97 -78.56
C ARG A 110 -0.39 36.47 -78.40
N HIS A 111 0.10 35.65 -79.32
CA HIS A 111 0.07 34.19 -79.15
C HIS A 111 1.02 33.74 -78.04
N LYS A 112 2.27 34.22 -78.06
CA LYS A 112 3.26 33.95 -77.00
C LYS A 112 2.73 34.39 -75.62
N LEU A 113 2.12 35.57 -75.53
CA LEU A 113 1.55 36.08 -74.29
C LEU A 113 0.44 35.16 -73.76
N ARG A 114 -0.44 34.66 -74.63
CA ARG A 114 -1.47 33.67 -74.25
C ARG A 114 -0.89 32.34 -73.76
N ASP A 115 0.19 31.86 -74.37
CA ASP A 115 0.86 30.62 -73.93
C ASP A 115 1.56 30.82 -72.58
N LEU A 116 2.14 32.00 -72.34
CA LEU A 116 2.68 32.42 -71.05
C LEU A 116 1.59 32.53 -69.98
N GLU A 117 0.44 33.13 -70.29
CA GLU A 117 -0.71 33.21 -69.38
C GLU A 117 -1.19 31.82 -68.95
N ARG A 118 -1.33 30.88 -69.90
CA ARG A 118 -1.68 29.48 -69.58
C ARG A 118 -0.64 28.82 -68.69
N SER A 119 0.64 29.09 -68.92
CA SER A 119 1.74 28.55 -68.09
C SER A 119 1.68 29.12 -66.67
N VAL A 120 1.46 30.43 -66.51
CA VAL A 120 1.25 31.08 -65.21
C VAL A 120 0.08 30.43 -64.46
N ASP A 121 -1.03 30.18 -65.13
CA ASP A 121 -2.21 29.59 -64.49
C ASP A 121 -1.99 28.12 -64.08
N ASN A 122 -1.22 27.36 -64.86
CA ASN A 122 -0.78 26.02 -64.44
C ASN A 122 0.12 26.09 -63.19
N TYR A 123 1.09 27.00 -63.16
CA TYR A 123 1.93 27.18 -61.97
C TYR A 123 1.14 27.59 -60.73
N LYS A 124 0.12 28.44 -60.87
CA LYS A 124 -0.77 28.81 -59.76
C LYS A 124 -1.52 27.58 -59.22
N LYS A 125 -2.02 26.70 -60.10
CA LYS A 125 -2.70 25.46 -59.70
C LYS A 125 -1.75 24.51 -58.97
N GLU A 126 -0.56 24.30 -59.51
CA GLU A 126 0.46 23.45 -58.88
C GLU A 126 0.89 23.98 -57.51
N LYS A 127 1.11 25.30 -57.41
CA LYS A 127 1.42 25.96 -56.13
C LYS A 127 0.32 25.72 -55.09
N LEU A 128 -0.95 25.88 -55.47
CA LEU A 128 -2.08 25.66 -54.56
C LEU A 128 -2.15 24.19 -54.09
N GLN A 129 -1.87 23.23 -54.98
CA GLN A 129 -1.80 21.81 -54.63
C GLN A 129 -0.65 21.51 -53.66
N LEU A 130 0.52 22.11 -53.87
CA LEU A 130 1.68 21.95 -52.98
C LEU A 130 1.43 22.60 -51.60
N GLU A 131 0.78 23.76 -51.55
CA GLU A 131 0.38 24.41 -50.30
C GLU A 131 -0.62 23.55 -49.52
N GLY A 132 -1.57 22.91 -50.21
CA GLY A 132 -2.49 21.93 -49.62
C GLY A 132 -1.75 20.75 -48.99
N LYS A 133 -0.85 20.10 -49.74
CA LYS A 133 -0.02 18.99 -49.23
C LYS A 133 0.85 19.41 -48.04
N LEU A 134 1.45 20.60 -48.09
CA LEU A 134 2.25 21.13 -46.99
C LEU A 134 1.41 21.35 -45.73
N GLN A 135 0.15 21.79 -45.88
CA GLN A 135 -0.76 21.99 -44.75
C GLN A 135 -1.22 20.66 -44.16
N GLU A 136 -1.47 19.64 -44.98
CA GLU A 136 -1.74 18.27 -44.53
C GLU A 136 -0.56 17.71 -43.74
N GLU A 137 0.66 17.81 -44.28
CA GLU A 137 1.89 17.37 -43.60
C GLU A 137 2.12 18.11 -42.27
N ARG A 138 1.90 19.42 -42.23
CA ARG A 138 1.93 20.19 -40.98
C ARG A 138 0.90 19.68 -39.97
N GLY A 139 -0.30 19.30 -40.44
CA GLY A 139 -1.32 18.68 -39.61
C GLY A 139 -0.92 17.29 -39.09
N HIS A 140 -0.23 16.50 -39.90
CA HIS A 140 0.34 15.21 -39.48
C HIS A 140 1.44 15.39 -38.44
N ILE A 141 2.40 16.27 -38.68
CA ILE A 141 3.49 16.58 -37.74
C ILE A 141 2.92 17.06 -36.40
N LYS A 142 1.91 17.94 -36.43
CA LYS A 142 1.26 18.42 -35.20
C LYS A 142 0.60 17.28 -34.43
N ARG A 143 -0.15 16.40 -35.11
CA ARG A 143 -0.77 15.22 -34.47
C ARG A 143 0.26 14.31 -33.82
N ILE A 144 1.34 13.98 -34.54
CA ILE A 144 2.44 13.16 -34.00
C ILE A 144 3.10 13.85 -32.78
N THR A 145 3.28 15.16 -32.84
CA THR A 145 3.86 15.93 -31.73
C THR A 145 2.96 15.90 -30.49
N ASP A 146 1.65 16.09 -30.69
CA ASP A 146 0.65 16.05 -29.61
C ASP A 146 0.56 14.63 -29.01
N GLU A 147 0.60 13.58 -29.84
CA GLU A 147 0.65 12.17 -29.42
C GLU A 147 1.92 11.89 -28.58
N LEU A 148 3.11 12.24 -29.08
CA LEU A 148 4.36 12.08 -28.35
C LEU A 148 4.36 12.83 -27.01
N GLN A 149 3.78 14.02 -26.97
CA GLN A 149 3.67 14.80 -25.74
C GLN A 149 2.69 14.15 -24.75
N SER A 150 1.61 13.56 -25.23
CA SER A 150 0.65 12.80 -24.42
C SER A 150 1.32 11.55 -23.82
N GLU A 151 2.02 10.76 -24.64
CA GLU A 151 2.75 9.57 -24.20
C GLU A 151 3.84 9.92 -23.17
N LYS A 152 4.59 11.01 -23.41
CA LYS A 152 5.57 11.53 -22.46
C LYS A 152 4.94 11.84 -21.11
N ASN A 153 3.79 12.52 -21.10
CA ASN A 153 3.08 12.87 -19.87
C ASN A 153 2.58 11.62 -19.14
N SER A 154 2.04 10.64 -19.86
CA SER A 154 1.63 9.36 -19.29
C SER A 154 2.80 8.60 -18.66
N CYS A 155 3.96 8.56 -19.34
CA CYS A 155 5.17 7.95 -18.77
C CYS A 155 5.63 8.65 -17.49
N LEU A 156 5.59 9.98 -17.45
CA LEU A 156 5.97 10.75 -16.26
C LEU A 156 5.06 10.50 -15.06
N GLU A 157 3.78 10.24 -15.30
CA GLU A 157 2.82 9.87 -14.25
C GLU A 157 3.17 8.50 -13.64
N VAL A 158 3.43 7.50 -14.49
CA VAL A 158 3.89 6.16 -14.05
C VAL A 158 5.18 6.25 -13.22
N PHE A 159 6.14 7.08 -13.63
CA PHE A 159 7.37 7.27 -12.85
C PHE A 159 7.11 7.93 -11.48
N ARG A 160 6.15 8.87 -11.39
CA ARG A 160 5.78 9.51 -10.12
C ARG A 160 5.11 8.51 -9.16
N ASP A 161 4.26 7.63 -9.68
CA ASP A 161 3.60 6.60 -8.88
C ASP A 161 4.61 5.58 -8.33
N LEU A 162 5.55 5.13 -9.16
CA LEU A 162 6.64 4.26 -8.73
C LEU A 162 7.54 4.91 -7.67
N ALA A 163 7.82 6.20 -7.79
CA ALA A 163 8.58 6.95 -6.78
C ALA A 163 7.83 7.00 -5.44
N SER A 164 6.52 7.27 -5.47
CA SER A 164 5.66 7.31 -4.28
C SER A 164 5.55 5.93 -3.60
N GLN A 165 5.43 4.85 -4.37
CA GLN A 165 5.41 3.48 -3.84
C GLN A 165 6.72 3.11 -3.14
N LYS A 166 7.87 3.56 -3.67
CA LYS A 166 9.17 3.34 -3.04
C LYS A 166 9.31 4.07 -1.71
N GLU A 167 8.81 5.30 -1.64
CA GLU A 167 8.82 6.11 -0.41
C GLU A 167 7.93 5.47 0.68
N TYR A 168 6.73 5.03 0.31
CA TYR A 168 5.84 4.27 1.19
C TYR A 168 6.48 2.96 1.69
N GLY A 169 7.18 2.23 0.81
CA GLY A 169 7.91 1.02 1.18
C GLY A 169 9.05 1.28 2.19
N LEU A 170 9.74 2.41 2.08
CA LEU A 170 10.78 2.83 3.02
C LEU A 170 10.21 3.21 4.38
N GLU A 171 9.07 3.93 4.40
CA GLU A 171 8.37 4.30 5.63
C GLU A 171 7.85 3.06 6.37
N LEU A 172 7.21 2.14 5.67
CA LEU A 172 6.76 0.87 6.24
C LEU A 172 7.93 0.04 6.80
N ALA A 173 9.06 -0.01 6.09
CA ALA A 173 10.26 -0.69 6.57
C ALA A 173 10.85 -0.04 7.82
N ALA A 174 10.79 1.29 7.94
CA ALA A 174 11.21 2.01 9.14
C ALA A 174 10.29 1.71 10.33
N GLU A 175 8.97 1.64 10.12
CA GLU A 175 8.01 1.30 11.17
C GLU A 175 8.16 -0.15 11.64
N ILE A 176 8.37 -1.10 10.71
CA ILE A 176 8.69 -2.50 11.03
C ILE A 176 9.98 -2.59 11.87
N ARG A 177 11.00 -1.78 11.58
CA ARG A 177 12.23 -1.75 12.39
C ARG A 177 11.97 -1.22 13.80
N LYS A 178 11.17 -0.16 13.96
CA LYS A 178 10.79 0.35 15.29
C LYS A 178 10.03 -0.70 16.08
N GLU A 179 9.05 -1.34 15.48
CA GLU A 179 8.27 -2.42 16.13
C GLU A 179 9.15 -3.62 16.47
N LYS A 180 10.11 -3.98 15.62
CA LYS A 180 11.10 -5.01 15.94
C LYS A 180 11.94 -4.64 17.17
N HIS A 181 12.37 -3.38 17.29
CA HIS A 181 13.09 -2.90 18.47
C HIS A 181 12.23 -2.92 19.74
N ARG A 182 10.98 -2.42 19.68
CA ARG A 182 10.02 -2.50 20.80
C ARG A 182 9.78 -3.94 21.25
N ASN A 183 9.60 -4.85 20.29
CA ASN A 183 9.42 -6.27 20.61
C ASN A 183 10.68 -6.88 21.23
N ALA A 184 11.88 -6.46 20.83
CA ALA A 184 13.12 -6.92 21.45
C ALA A 184 13.27 -6.43 22.90
N GLU A 185 12.92 -5.17 23.18
CA GLU A 185 12.88 -4.62 24.54
C GLU A 185 11.86 -5.37 25.42
N LEU A 186 10.66 -5.63 24.90
CA LEU A 186 9.64 -6.39 25.62
C LEU A 186 10.08 -7.83 25.92
N VAL A 187 10.77 -8.49 24.98
CA VAL A 187 11.32 -9.83 25.21
C VAL A 187 12.38 -9.79 26.32
N GLN A 188 13.25 -8.78 26.33
CA GLN A 188 14.24 -8.61 27.38
C GLN A 188 13.56 -8.40 28.75
N ASP A 189 12.53 -7.56 28.85
CA ASP A 189 11.77 -7.35 30.09
C ASP A 189 11.12 -8.64 30.58
N LEU A 190 10.49 -9.40 29.67
CA LEU A 190 9.91 -10.71 30.00
C LEU A 190 10.96 -11.71 30.48
N ASP A 191 12.16 -11.71 29.89
CA ASP A 191 13.26 -12.55 30.32
C ASP A 191 13.78 -12.12 31.70
N THR A 192 13.83 -10.81 32.01
CA THR A 192 14.17 -10.33 33.36
C THR A 192 13.11 -10.69 34.39
N GLU A 193 11.81 -10.59 34.07
CA GLU A 193 10.74 -11.04 34.97
C GLU A 193 10.77 -12.55 35.18
N ARG A 194 11.08 -13.32 34.13
CA ARG A 194 11.26 -14.78 34.23
C ARG A 194 12.45 -15.12 35.12
N GLN A 195 13.56 -14.42 34.97
CA GLN A 195 14.75 -14.62 35.77
C GLN A 195 14.52 -14.23 37.24
N TYR A 196 13.90 -13.07 37.50
CA TYR A 196 13.50 -12.65 38.85
C TYR A 196 12.51 -13.64 39.50
N ASN A 197 11.54 -14.15 38.73
CA ASN A 197 10.62 -15.18 39.20
C ASN A 197 11.29 -16.55 39.44
N ALA A 198 12.39 -16.84 38.74
CA ALA A 198 13.18 -18.05 38.96
C ALA A 198 14.07 -17.93 40.22
N GLU A 199 14.52 -16.71 40.55
CA GLU A 199 15.30 -16.43 41.76
C GLU A 199 14.45 -16.44 43.05
N LEU A 200 13.13 -16.27 42.93
CA LEU A 200 12.20 -16.36 44.05
C LEU A 200 12.08 -17.79 44.58
N ASP A 201 12.72 -18.06 45.72
CA ASP A 201 12.57 -19.30 46.45
C ASP A 201 11.09 -19.51 46.88
N VAL A 202 10.41 -20.42 46.18
CA VAL A 202 9.02 -20.80 46.43
C VAL A 202 8.82 -21.40 47.84
N ASN A 203 9.91 -21.86 48.47
CA ASN A 203 9.92 -22.44 49.81
C ASN A 203 10.29 -21.43 50.90
N CYS A 204 10.36 -20.13 50.56
CA CYS A 204 10.59 -19.08 51.54
C CYS A 204 9.57 -19.15 52.69
N ARG A 205 10.02 -18.82 53.90
CA ARG A 205 9.28 -19.06 55.14
C ARG A 205 9.04 -17.75 55.88
N ASP A 206 7.81 -17.54 56.34
CA ASP A 206 7.50 -16.43 57.23
C ASP A 206 8.14 -16.61 58.63
N LYS A 207 7.96 -15.62 59.52
CA LYS A 207 8.48 -15.68 60.90
C LYS A 207 8.01 -16.93 61.66
N LYS A 208 6.82 -17.45 61.33
CA LYS A 208 6.22 -18.66 61.91
C LYS A 208 6.63 -19.94 61.16
N GLY A 209 7.49 -19.86 60.16
CA GLY A 209 7.96 -21.00 59.36
C GLY A 209 6.97 -21.49 58.29
N ASN A 210 5.88 -20.76 58.04
CA ASN A 210 4.92 -21.10 57.01
C ASN A 210 5.44 -20.67 55.64
N THR A 211 5.33 -21.55 54.66
CA THR A 211 5.53 -21.22 53.25
C THR A 211 4.23 -20.72 52.62
N ALA A 212 4.31 -20.18 51.40
CA ALA A 212 3.12 -19.87 50.59
C ALA A 212 2.20 -21.09 50.42
N LEU A 213 2.79 -22.30 50.37
CA LEU A 213 2.04 -23.55 50.27
C LEU A 213 1.23 -23.86 51.55
N HIS A 214 1.78 -23.56 52.74
CA HIS A 214 1.01 -23.70 53.99
C HIS A 214 -0.22 -22.79 54.01
N ARG A 215 -0.05 -21.53 53.59
CA ARG A 215 -1.13 -20.53 53.61
C ARG A 215 -2.21 -20.83 52.57
N SER A 216 -1.81 -21.18 51.35
CA SER A 216 -2.75 -21.58 50.29
C SER A 216 -3.51 -22.85 50.66
N ALA A 217 -2.84 -23.82 51.29
CA ALA A 217 -3.46 -25.04 51.79
C ALA A 217 -4.49 -24.77 52.90
N GLN A 218 -4.13 -23.96 53.89
CA GLN A 218 -5.05 -23.48 54.94
C GLN A 218 -6.30 -22.77 54.36
N LYS A 219 -6.10 -21.90 53.37
CA LYS A 219 -7.19 -21.13 52.75
C LYS A 219 -8.06 -21.96 51.80
N GLY A 220 -7.61 -23.15 51.38
CA GLY A 220 -8.31 -23.98 50.43
C GLY A 220 -8.16 -23.53 48.97
N ASN A 221 -7.16 -22.70 48.65
CA ASN A 221 -6.96 -22.20 47.29
C ASN A 221 -6.20 -23.24 46.46
N LEU A 222 -6.94 -24.15 45.84
CA LEU A 222 -6.38 -25.24 45.02
C LEU A 222 -5.51 -24.72 43.86
N LYS A 223 -5.92 -23.64 43.19
CA LYS A 223 -5.15 -23.07 42.08
C LYS A 223 -3.77 -22.57 42.54
N ALA A 224 -3.72 -21.89 43.68
CA ALA A 224 -2.46 -21.45 44.27
C ALA A 224 -1.59 -22.64 44.71
N VAL A 225 -2.18 -23.66 45.33
CA VAL A 225 -1.47 -24.90 45.69
C VAL A 225 -0.84 -25.53 44.45
N GLN A 226 -1.62 -25.70 43.37
CA GLN A 226 -1.14 -26.25 42.11
C GLN A 226 0.02 -25.43 41.54
N ALA A 227 -0.13 -24.10 41.42
CA ALA A 227 0.90 -23.23 40.86
C ALA A 227 2.21 -23.29 41.65
N LEU A 228 2.13 -23.32 42.99
CA LEU A 228 3.31 -23.41 43.86
C LEU A 228 4.03 -24.74 43.70
N VAL A 229 3.30 -25.85 43.62
CA VAL A 229 3.91 -27.18 43.49
C VAL A 229 4.54 -27.38 42.11
N HIS A 230 3.93 -26.85 41.04
CA HIS A 230 4.56 -26.81 39.71
C HIS A 230 5.87 -26.01 39.69
N ARG A 231 6.01 -25.01 40.57
CA ARG A 231 7.25 -24.24 40.78
C ARG A 231 8.24 -24.90 41.75
N GLY A 232 8.00 -26.14 42.19
CA GLY A 232 8.91 -26.87 43.07
C GLY A 232 8.71 -26.64 44.57
N ALA A 233 7.51 -26.22 45.00
CA ALA A 233 7.20 -26.13 46.42
C ALA A 233 7.26 -27.51 47.10
N ASN A 234 7.99 -27.59 48.21
CA ASN A 234 8.13 -28.80 49.01
C ASN A 234 6.88 -29.03 49.86
N LEU A 235 6.18 -30.14 49.59
CA LEU A 235 4.92 -30.53 50.21
C LEU A 235 5.04 -30.89 51.70
N ASN A 236 6.24 -31.19 52.18
CA ASN A 236 6.48 -31.83 53.47
C ASN A 236 7.20 -30.92 54.49
N LEU A 237 7.41 -29.64 54.15
CA LEU A 237 7.98 -28.67 55.09
C LEU A 237 7.05 -28.48 56.29
N LYS A 238 7.61 -28.50 57.51
CA LYS A 238 6.88 -28.30 58.77
C LYS A 238 7.04 -26.88 59.31
N GLU A 239 5.96 -26.15 59.56
CA GLU A 239 6.02 -24.82 60.19
C GLU A 239 6.59 -24.85 61.63
N LYS A 240 7.01 -23.69 62.16
CA LYS A 240 7.84 -23.62 63.37
C LYS A 240 7.05 -23.73 64.68
N GLU A 241 5.76 -23.43 64.70
CA GLU A 241 4.94 -23.33 65.91
C GLU A 241 4.52 -24.73 66.38
N TYR A 242 3.86 -25.50 65.52
CA TYR A 242 3.31 -26.83 65.83
C TYR A 242 3.93 -27.97 65.02
N GLY A 243 4.77 -27.68 64.03
CA GLY A 243 5.32 -28.68 63.12
C GLY A 243 4.32 -29.15 62.07
N ARG A 244 3.33 -28.33 61.68
CA ARG A 244 2.32 -28.68 60.68
C ARG A 244 2.87 -28.58 59.25
N THR A 245 2.57 -29.56 58.42
CA THR A 245 2.79 -29.50 56.96
C THR A 245 1.62 -28.81 56.26
N PRO A 246 1.74 -28.44 54.98
CA PRO A 246 0.60 -28.01 54.17
C PRO A 246 -0.58 -29.00 54.20
N LEU A 247 -0.32 -30.31 54.21
CA LEU A 247 -1.36 -31.33 54.33
C LEU A 247 -2.10 -31.25 55.68
N LEU A 248 -1.36 -31.10 56.78
CA LEU A 248 -1.94 -30.92 58.12
C LEU A 248 -2.76 -29.62 58.19
N GLN A 249 -2.31 -28.52 57.56
CA GLN A 249 -3.07 -27.28 57.46
C GLN A 249 -4.37 -27.47 56.65
N ALA A 250 -4.30 -28.07 55.45
CA ALA A 250 -5.49 -28.34 54.65
C ALA A 250 -6.51 -29.20 55.40
N THR A 251 -6.03 -30.21 56.13
CA THR A 251 -6.89 -31.13 56.89
C THR A 251 -7.52 -30.47 58.12
N LEU A 252 -6.72 -29.69 58.88
CA LEU A 252 -7.19 -28.90 60.03
C LEU A 252 -8.34 -27.95 59.66
N TYR A 253 -8.31 -27.38 58.45
CA TYR A 253 -9.33 -26.44 57.96
C TYR A 253 -10.38 -27.09 57.03
N GLY A 254 -10.45 -28.43 56.96
CA GLY A 254 -11.48 -29.15 56.21
C GLY A 254 -11.42 -28.96 54.69
N ARG A 255 -10.25 -28.69 54.12
CA ARG A 255 -10.08 -28.39 52.69
C ARG A 255 -9.97 -29.66 51.85
N LEU A 256 -11.08 -30.38 51.70
CA LEU A 256 -11.13 -31.69 51.03
C LEU A 256 -10.40 -31.72 49.67
N GLU A 257 -10.68 -30.77 48.78
CA GLU A 257 -10.09 -30.77 47.44
C GLU A 257 -8.58 -30.52 47.45
N VAL A 258 -8.10 -29.70 48.39
CA VAL A 258 -6.66 -29.51 48.58
C VAL A 258 -6.02 -30.76 49.19
N VAL A 259 -6.65 -31.40 50.18
CA VAL A 259 -6.17 -32.65 50.77
C VAL A 259 -6.05 -33.75 49.70
N ARG A 260 -7.11 -33.94 48.89
CA ARG A 260 -7.15 -34.87 47.77
C ARG A 260 -5.98 -34.65 46.81
N TRP A 261 -5.77 -33.38 46.45
CA TRP A 261 -4.70 -33.04 45.51
C TRP A 261 -3.32 -33.26 46.12
N LEU A 262 -3.05 -32.78 47.35
CA LEU A 262 -1.75 -32.93 48.01
C LEU A 262 -1.36 -34.40 48.21
N VAL A 263 -2.30 -35.24 48.69
CA VAL A 263 -2.06 -36.69 48.86
C VAL A 263 -1.79 -37.36 47.52
N GLY A 264 -2.52 -36.96 46.47
CA GLY A 264 -2.29 -37.46 45.10
C GLY A 264 -0.94 -37.09 44.50
N HIS A 265 -0.23 -36.10 45.07
CA HIS A 265 1.06 -35.59 44.57
C HIS A 265 2.22 -35.88 45.54
N GLY A 266 2.08 -36.85 46.44
CA GLY A 266 3.18 -37.34 47.27
C GLY A 266 3.40 -36.59 48.59
N ALA A 267 2.41 -35.84 49.08
CA ALA A 267 2.44 -35.38 50.46
C ALA A 267 2.42 -36.59 51.42
N ASN A 268 3.27 -36.58 52.44
CA ASN A 268 3.34 -37.67 53.41
C ASN A 268 2.03 -37.74 54.22
N ILE A 269 1.26 -38.81 54.02
CA ILE A 269 -0.09 -38.98 54.57
C ILE A 269 -0.09 -39.23 56.09
N ASP A 270 0.98 -39.83 56.62
CA ASP A 270 1.12 -40.16 58.05
C ASP A 270 2.00 -39.16 58.80
N VAL A 271 2.23 -37.98 58.21
CA VAL A 271 3.06 -36.96 58.83
C VAL A 271 2.44 -36.48 60.15
N SER A 272 3.17 -36.64 61.25
CA SER A 272 2.76 -36.12 62.55
C SER A 272 3.30 -34.71 62.80
N ASN A 273 2.50 -33.90 63.50
CA ASN A 273 2.94 -32.63 64.07
C ASN A 273 3.78 -32.89 65.35
N ARG A 274 4.20 -31.84 66.06
CA ARG A 274 4.99 -31.98 67.30
C ARG A 274 4.25 -32.68 68.46
N GLN A 275 2.94 -32.76 68.39
CA GLN A 275 2.09 -33.45 69.36
C GLN A 275 1.74 -34.87 68.92
N GLY A 276 2.33 -35.39 67.84
CA GLY A 276 2.00 -36.71 67.32
C GLY A 276 0.75 -36.77 66.43
N PHE A 277 -0.05 -35.70 66.32
CA PHE A 277 -1.26 -35.72 65.51
C PHE A 277 -0.97 -35.77 64.00
N THR A 278 -1.54 -36.78 63.35
CA THR A 278 -1.52 -37.00 61.89
C THR A 278 -2.71 -36.30 61.21
N PRO A 279 -2.75 -36.23 59.86
CA PRO A 279 -3.92 -35.73 59.15
C PRO A 279 -5.21 -36.49 59.54
N LEU A 280 -5.14 -37.81 59.74
CA LEU A 280 -6.30 -38.60 60.15
C LEU A 280 -6.83 -38.17 61.51
N HIS A 281 -5.97 -37.89 62.49
CA HIS A 281 -6.41 -37.36 63.80
C HIS A 281 -7.19 -36.05 63.66
N TYR A 282 -6.67 -35.09 62.88
CA TYR A 282 -7.38 -33.82 62.67
C TYR A 282 -8.70 -34.02 61.93
N ALA A 283 -8.72 -34.82 60.86
CA ALA A 283 -9.93 -35.10 60.11
C ALA A 283 -11.02 -35.70 61.00
N VAL A 284 -10.63 -36.62 61.90
CA VAL A 284 -11.54 -37.28 62.82
C VAL A 284 -12.02 -36.34 63.92
N TRP A 285 -11.13 -35.58 64.57
CA TRP A 285 -11.49 -34.63 65.62
C TRP A 285 -12.58 -33.66 65.18
N TYR A 286 -12.48 -33.14 63.95
CA TYR A 286 -13.46 -32.22 63.38
C TYR A 286 -14.63 -32.90 62.65
N GLY A 287 -14.69 -34.24 62.60
CA GLY A 287 -15.78 -34.98 61.98
C GLY A 287 -15.81 -34.90 60.44
N TYR A 288 -14.67 -34.60 59.80
CA TYR A 288 -14.54 -34.52 58.35
C TYR A 288 -14.50 -35.92 57.72
N THR A 289 -15.65 -36.59 57.72
CA THR A 289 -15.81 -37.99 57.30
C THR A 289 -15.31 -38.23 55.87
N ASP A 290 -15.49 -37.27 54.94
CA ASP A 290 -14.99 -37.39 53.57
C ASP A 290 -13.46 -37.34 53.48
N ILE A 291 -12.83 -36.50 54.30
CA ILE A 291 -11.36 -36.46 54.40
C ILE A 291 -10.85 -37.74 55.07
N CYS A 292 -11.52 -38.24 56.11
CA CYS A 292 -11.18 -39.52 56.74
C CYS A 292 -11.22 -40.66 55.72
N ARG A 293 -12.29 -40.74 54.93
CA ARG A 293 -12.47 -41.76 53.88
C ARG A 293 -11.37 -41.68 52.84
N LEU A 294 -11.05 -40.46 52.38
CA LEU A 294 -9.97 -40.22 51.45
C LEU A 294 -8.62 -40.68 52.02
N LEU A 295 -8.28 -40.29 53.25
CA LEU A 295 -7.00 -40.63 53.88
C LEU A 295 -6.85 -42.14 54.08
N LEU A 296 -7.88 -42.80 54.61
CA LEU A 296 -7.91 -44.25 54.80
C LEU A 296 -7.81 -45.01 53.46
N SER A 297 -8.52 -44.55 52.42
CA SER A 297 -8.42 -45.13 51.08
C SER A 297 -7.02 -45.01 50.45
N LYS A 298 -6.20 -44.08 50.95
CA LYS A 298 -4.83 -43.84 50.53
C LYS A 298 -3.79 -44.45 51.48
N GLY A 299 -4.23 -45.29 52.41
CA GLY A 299 -3.36 -46.08 53.28
C GLY A 299 -2.89 -45.38 54.55
N ALA A 300 -3.59 -44.33 55.01
CA ALA A 300 -3.29 -43.72 56.31
C ALA A 300 -3.40 -44.76 57.44
N ILE A 301 -2.48 -44.68 58.42
CA ILE A 301 -2.45 -45.61 59.55
C ILE A 301 -3.67 -45.38 60.44
N VAL A 302 -4.57 -46.37 60.46
CA VAL A 302 -5.87 -46.31 61.16
C VAL A 302 -5.70 -46.09 62.68
N ASP A 303 -4.75 -46.81 63.29
CA ASP A 303 -4.42 -46.73 64.71
C ASP A 303 -3.17 -45.88 64.97
N ALA A 304 -2.97 -44.82 64.19
CA ALA A 304 -1.87 -43.89 64.43
C ALA A 304 -1.94 -43.36 65.87
N LEU A 305 -0.79 -43.25 66.54
CA LEU A 305 -0.72 -42.75 67.91
C LEU A 305 -0.47 -41.24 67.90
N GLY A 306 -1.44 -40.48 68.41
CA GLY A 306 -1.33 -39.06 68.66
C GLY A 306 -0.74 -38.74 70.04
N ASP A 307 -1.05 -37.54 70.53
CA ASP A 307 -0.71 -37.14 71.89
C ASP A 307 -1.36 -38.10 72.89
N GLU A 308 -0.67 -38.38 74.00
CA GLU A 308 -1.16 -39.27 75.06
C GLU A 308 -1.56 -40.69 74.58
N LYS A 309 -1.02 -41.14 73.43
CA LYS A 309 -1.40 -42.39 72.73
C LYS A 309 -2.87 -42.45 72.30
N LEU A 310 -3.55 -41.32 72.17
CA LEU A 310 -4.89 -41.29 71.61
C LEU A 310 -4.85 -41.76 70.15
N THR A 311 -5.66 -42.77 69.82
CA THR A 311 -5.90 -43.20 68.43
C THR A 311 -7.01 -42.35 67.81
N PRO A 312 -7.15 -42.32 66.47
CA PRO A 312 -8.29 -41.68 65.83
C PRO A 312 -9.65 -42.17 66.37
N LEU A 313 -9.78 -43.45 66.73
CA LEU A 313 -11.03 -43.98 67.28
C LEU A 313 -11.37 -43.40 68.67
N HIS A 314 -10.37 -43.13 69.53
CA HIS A 314 -10.58 -42.39 70.78
C HIS A 314 -11.14 -41.00 70.51
N LEU A 315 -10.59 -40.29 69.51
CA LEU A 315 -11.04 -38.94 69.15
C LEU A 315 -12.46 -38.96 68.59
N ALA A 316 -12.80 -39.92 67.71
CA ALA A 316 -14.15 -40.06 67.17
C ALA A 316 -15.18 -40.32 68.27
N ALA A 317 -14.83 -41.17 69.23
CA ALA A 317 -15.67 -41.49 70.39
C ALA A 317 -15.83 -40.31 71.34
N ARG A 318 -14.74 -39.60 71.65
CA ARG A 318 -14.73 -38.38 72.47
C ARG A 318 -15.52 -37.22 71.84
N SER A 319 -15.63 -37.17 70.52
CA SER A 319 -16.36 -36.10 69.81
C SER A 319 -17.77 -36.52 69.36
N GLY A 320 -18.17 -37.78 69.55
CA GLY A 320 -19.50 -38.28 69.20
C GLY A 320 -19.75 -38.44 67.70
N HIS A 321 -18.70 -38.46 66.87
CA HIS A 321 -18.83 -38.52 65.41
C HIS A 321 -19.18 -39.93 64.95
N MET A 322 -20.46 -40.29 64.99
CA MET A 322 -20.96 -41.63 64.66
C MET A 322 -20.49 -42.15 63.30
N GLU A 323 -20.68 -41.37 62.23
CA GLU A 323 -20.31 -41.82 60.87
C GLU A 323 -18.80 -42.00 60.70
N THR A 324 -18.00 -41.15 61.36
CA THR A 324 -16.55 -41.29 61.40
C THR A 324 -16.13 -42.51 62.23
N THR A 325 -16.82 -42.79 63.35
CA THR A 325 -16.59 -43.98 64.19
C THR A 325 -16.85 -45.24 63.38
N LYS A 326 -18.00 -45.33 62.71
CA LYS A 326 -18.32 -46.45 61.80
C LYS A 326 -17.21 -46.63 60.77
N LEU A 327 -16.81 -45.55 60.09
CA LEU A 327 -15.75 -45.61 59.08
C LEU A 327 -14.44 -46.17 59.62
N LEU A 328 -13.99 -45.72 60.81
CA LEU A 328 -12.76 -46.20 61.43
C LEU A 328 -12.83 -47.68 61.81
N VAL A 329 -13.92 -48.12 62.45
CA VAL A 329 -14.12 -49.53 62.83
C VAL A 329 -14.16 -50.44 61.60
N HIS A 330 -14.89 -50.05 60.55
CA HIS A 330 -14.90 -50.80 59.29
C HIS A 330 -13.54 -50.79 58.56
N SER A 331 -12.67 -49.82 58.87
CA SER A 331 -11.30 -49.76 58.36
C SER A 331 -10.29 -50.50 59.23
N GLY A 332 -10.76 -51.24 60.25
CA GLY A 332 -9.92 -52.10 61.09
C GLY A 332 -9.32 -51.41 62.32
N ALA A 333 -9.89 -50.30 62.79
CA ALA A 333 -9.43 -49.65 64.02
C ALA A 333 -9.58 -50.59 65.24
N ASN A 334 -8.59 -50.60 66.12
CA ASN A 334 -8.66 -51.36 67.36
C ASN A 334 -9.66 -50.73 68.34
N VAL A 335 -10.85 -51.35 68.45
CA VAL A 335 -11.95 -50.93 69.34
C VAL A 335 -11.60 -50.99 70.84
N ASN A 336 -10.54 -51.70 71.21
CA ASN A 336 -10.04 -51.88 72.57
C ASN A 336 -8.65 -51.25 72.77
N ALA A 337 -8.24 -50.33 71.89
CA ALA A 337 -7.02 -49.55 72.11
C ALA A 337 -7.13 -48.78 73.44
N VAL A 338 -5.99 -48.61 74.12
CA VAL A 338 -5.93 -47.87 75.39
C VAL A 338 -5.00 -46.67 75.26
N ASP A 339 -5.45 -45.52 75.73
CA ASP A 339 -4.62 -44.33 75.85
C ASP A 339 -3.67 -44.41 77.07
N ASN A 340 -2.87 -43.37 77.30
CA ASN A 340 -1.95 -43.31 78.44
C ASN A 340 -2.64 -43.30 79.81
N PHE A 341 -3.94 -43.01 79.88
CA PHE A 341 -4.73 -43.03 81.11
C PHE A 341 -5.45 -44.36 81.31
N GLY A 342 -5.32 -45.30 80.37
CA GLY A 342 -6.00 -46.59 80.40
C GLY A 342 -7.46 -46.53 79.94
N ASN A 343 -7.91 -45.41 79.34
CA ASN A 343 -9.25 -45.32 78.78
C ASN A 343 -9.29 -45.93 77.38
N THR A 344 -10.37 -46.63 77.09
CA THR A 344 -10.73 -47.14 75.76
C THR A 344 -11.59 -46.12 74.99
N PRO A 345 -11.79 -46.28 73.67
CA PRO A 345 -12.77 -45.49 72.93
C PRO A 345 -14.18 -45.56 73.54
N LEU A 346 -14.59 -46.72 74.08
CA LEU A 346 -15.87 -46.86 74.75
C LEU A 346 -15.97 -45.97 76.00
N ASP A 347 -14.91 -45.93 76.82
CA ASP A 347 -14.86 -45.08 78.02
C ASP A 347 -15.03 -43.60 77.65
N TRP A 348 -14.35 -43.13 76.59
CA TRP A 348 -14.51 -41.77 76.09
C TRP A 348 -15.93 -41.48 75.59
N ALA A 349 -16.57 -42.40 74.87
CA ALA A 349 -17.95 -42.24 74.43
C ALA A 349 -18.93 -42.17 75.61
N GLN A 350 -18.74 -43.01 76.64
CA GLN A 350 -19.57 -43.04 77.84
C GLN A 350 -19.39 -41.78 78.69
N GLN A 351 -18.15 -41.37 78.96
CA GLN A 351 -17.83 -40.17 79.75
C GLN A 351 -18.40 -38.89 79.14
N ASN A 352 -18.50 -38.82 77.80
CA ASN A 352 -19.05 -37.67 77.09
C ASN A 352 -20.54 -37.84 76.71
N GLY A 353 -21.19 -38.93 77.09
CA GLY A 353 -22.64 -39.13 76.91
C GLY A 353 -23.07 -39.50 75.47
N TYR A 354 -22.17 -39.98 74.61
CA TYR A 354 -22.49 -40.36 73.24
C TYR A 354 -23.03 -41.78 73.14
N ILE A 355 -24.29 -41.95 73.58
CA ILE A 355 -24.98 -43.25 73.72
C ILE A 355 -24.92 -44.09 72.45
N GLU A 356 -25.22 -43.51 71.29
CA GLU A 356 -25.26 -44.27 70.04
C GLU A 356 -23.87 -44.78 69.65
N VAL A 357 -22.82 -43.96 69.85
CA VAL A 357 -21.43 -44.36 69.59
C VAL A 357 -21.02 -45.48 70.55
N ALA A 358 -21.37 -45.37 71.83
CA ALA A 358 -21.11 -46.41 72.83
C ALA A 358 -21.81 -47.73 72.47
N LYS A 359 -23.09 -47.70 72.09
CA LYS A 359 -23.84 -48.88 71.61
C LYS A 359 -23.17 -49.50 70.39
N PHE A 360 -22.76 -48.69 69.43
CA PHE A 360 -22.08 -49.17 68.23
C PHE A 360 -20.73 -49.83 68.55
N LEU A 361 -19.93 -49.24 69.44
CA LEU A 361 -18.66 -49.80 69.89
C LEU A 361 -18.84 -51.14 70.63
N ILE A 362 -19.82 -51.24 71.54
CA ILE A 362 -20.19 -52.49 72.21
C ILE A 362 -20.58 -53.57 71.19
N ALA A 363 -21.41 -53.22 70.21
CA ALA A 363 -21.84 -54.15 69.16
C ALA A 363 -20.68 -54.64 68.27
N ASN A 364 -19.54 -53.93 68.25
CA ASN A 364 -18.35 -54.28 67.46
C ASN A 364 -17.18 -54.79 68.33
N GLY A 365 -17.47 -55.29 69.54
CA GLY A 365 -16.48 -56.03 70.34
C GLY A 365 -15.65 -55.17 71.29
N SER A 366 -16.12 -53.98 71.68
CA SER A 366 -15.54 -53.26 72.81
C SER A 366 -15.79 -54.01 74.12
N ASN A 367 -14.75 -54.13 74.94
CA ASN A 367 -14.83 -54.72 76.27
C ASN A 367 -15.61 -53.78 77.19
N ILE A 368 -16.69 -54.28 77.81
CA ILE A 368 -17.43 -53.54 78.82
C ILE A 368 -16.68 -53.67 80.16
N PRO A 369 -16.30 -52.57 80.83
CA PRO A 369 -15.70 -52.67 82.16
C PRO A 369 -16.73 -53.27 83.12
N ALA A 370 -16.30 -54.26 83.91
CA ALA A 370 -17.15 -55.09 84.79
C ALA A 370 -17.95 -54.31 85.87
N ASN A 371 -17.81 -52.98 85.96
CA ASN A 371 -18.49 -52.14 86.95
C ASN A 371 -19.79 -51.47 86.44
N SER A 372 -20.22 -51.69 85.20
CA SER A 372 -21.45 -51.05 84.67
C SER A 372 -22.76 -51.79 84.98
N GLU A 373 -22.72 -52.98 85.60
CA GLU A 373 -23.95 -53.70 85.99
C GLU A 373 -24.68 -53.08 87.19
N GLN A 374 -24.05 -52.18 87.95
CA GLN A 374 -24.66 -51.61 89.17
C GLN A 374 -25.44 -50.30 88.96
N SER A 375 -25.37 -49.67 87.79
CA SER A 375 -26.01 -48.37 87.53
C SER A 375 -27.25 -48.44 86.64
N VAL A 376 -27.62 -49.60 86.09
CA VAL A 376 -28.79 -49.75 85.22
C VAL A 376 -30.08 -50.12 85.99
N GLU A 377 -30.00 -50.50 87.26
CA GLU A 377 -31.17 -50.86 88.08
C GLU A 377 -31.79 -49.69 88.89
N LYS A 378 -31.33 -48.44 88.72
CA LYS A 378 -31.89 -47.29 89.45
C LYS A 378 -32.12 -46.05 88.58
N THR A 379 -33.04 -46.18 87.63
CA THR A 379 -33.86 -45.11 87.03
C THR A 379 -34.99 -45.76 86.26
#